data_AF-A0A2S7KX90-F1
#
_entry.id   AF-A0A2S7KX90-F1
#
_cell.length_a   1.000
_cell.length_b   1.000
_cell.length_c   1.000
_cell.angle_alpha   90.00
_cell.angle_beta   90.00
_cell.angle_gamma   90.00
#
_symmetry.space_group_name_H-M   'P 1'
#
loop_
_entity.id
_entity.type
_entity.pdbx_description
1 polymer ?
#
loop_
_entity_poly.entity_id
_entity_poly.type
_entity_poly.pdbx_seq_one_letter_code
_entity_poly.pdbx_strand_id
1 'polypeptide(L)' 'MRNFLLLLFFGCSLTITSKQKSNFWNNVRFGGAFTLGFGTQTTIEITPSAIYEFQNGFSLGTGLTYI' A
#
# COMPACT_ATOMS: atom_id res chain seq x y z
N MET A 1 -35.63 16.70 27.33
CA MET A 1 -34.89 15.44 27.07
C MET A 1 -35.31 14.72 25.77
N ARG A 2 -36.25 15.25 24.97
CA ARG A 2 -36.69 14.62 23.71
C ARG A 2 -35.75 14.89 22.52
N ASN A 3 -35.09 16.05 22.50
CA ASN A 3 -34.29 16.52 21.37
C ASN A 3 -32.83 16.06 21.42
N PHE A 4 -32.36 15.57 22.57
CA PHE A 4 -30.99 15.06 22.74
C PHE A 4 -30.81 13.68 22.06
N LEU A 5 -31.86 12.87 22.03
CA LEU A 5 -31.85 11.57 21.37
C LEU A 5 -31.69 11.69 19.84
N LEU A 6 -32.24 12.74 19.24
CA LEU A 6 -32.16 13.01 17.80
C LEU A 6 -30.74 13.42 17.35
N LEU A 7 -30.00 14.15 18.20
CA LEU A 7 -28.60 14.51 17.94
C LEU A 7 -27.67 13.30 17.98
N LEU A 8 -27.97 12.31 18.83
CA LEU A 8 -27.19 11.07 18.93
C LEU A 8 -27.33 10.19 17.66
N PHE A 9 -28.51 10.19 17.03
CA PHE A 9 -28.75 9.45 15.79
C PHE A 9 -28.08 10.09 14.57
N PHE A 10 -27.89 11.42 14.55
CA PHE A 10 -27.28 12.11 13.42
C PHE A 10 -25.76 11.90 13.33
N GLY A 11 -25.07 11.72 14.47
CA GLY A 11 -23.63 11.45 14.50
C GLY A 11 -23.22 10.07 13.98
N CYS A 12 -24.13 9.08 14.01
CA CYS A 12 -23.82 7.70 13.63
C CYS A 12 -23.81 7.44 12.11
N SER A 13 -24.20 8.42 11.30
CA SER A 13 -24.36 8.25 9.84
C SER A 13 -23.07 8.50 9.03
N LEU A 14 -21.96 8.87 9.69
CA LEU A 14 -20.72 9.32 9.03
C LEU A 14 -19.65 8.25 8.79
N THR A 15 -19.86 6.99 9.19
CA THR A 15 -18.80 5.96 9.14
C THR A 15 -18.87 4.99 7.97
N ILE A 16 -19.83 5.11 7.04
CA ILE A 16 -19.91 4.21 5.88
C ILE A 16 -19.31 4.87 4.63
N THR A 17 -18.02 5.22 4.70
CA THR A 17 -17.23 5.26 3.46
C THR A 17 -16.87 3.81 3.12
N SER A 18 -17.64 3.20 2.23
CA SER A 18 -17.12 2.07 1.46
C SER A 18 -15.89 2.58 0.74
N LYS A 19 -14.69 2.26 1.24
CA LYS A 19 -13.47 2.44 0.45
C LYS A 19 -13.71 1.63 -0.81
N GLN A 20 -14.06 2.29 -1.91
CA GLN A 20 -14.07 1.71 -3.23
C GLN A 20 -12.61 1.30 -3.50
N LYS A 21 -12.25 0.09 -3.03
CA LYS A 21 -10.89 -0.42 -3.09
C LYS A 21 -10.60 -0.53 -4.57
N SER A 22 -9.85 0.44 -5.09
CA SER A 22 -9.53 0.49 -6.52
C SER A 22 -8.96 -0.87 -6.91
N ASN A 23 -9.59 -1.52 -7.89
CA ASN A 23 -9.14 -2.81 -8.42
C ASN A 23 -7.68 -2.75 -8.88
N PHE A 24 -7.18 -1.56 -9.19
CA PHE A 24 -5.77 -1.32 -9.49
C PHE A 24 -4.84 -1.82 -8.38
N TRP A 25 -5.06 -1.42 -7.12
CA TRP A 25 -4.18 -1.79 -6.00
C TRP A 25 -4.25 -3.27 -5.62
N ASN A 26 -5.27 -4.01 -6.07
CA ASN A 26 -5.31 -5.47 -5.87
C ASN A 26 -4.26 -6.19 -6.73
N ASN A 27 -3.87 -5.58 -7.85
CA ASN A 27 -2.90 -6.12 -8.78
C ASN A 27 -1.50 -5.53 -8.57
N VAL A 28 -1.35 -4.53 -7.69
CA VAL A 28 -0.04 -3.97 -7.34
C VAL A 28 0.55 -4.72 -6.15
N ARG A 29 1.72 -5.31 -6.36
CA ARG A 29 2.59 -5.88 -5.33
C ARG A 29 3.70 -4.91 -5.00
N PHE A 30 3.77 -4.53 -3.73
CA PHE A 30 4.90 -3.77 -3.19
C PHE A 30 5.89 -4.75 -2.58
N GLY A 31 7.18 -4.50 -2.81
CA GLY A 31 8.25 -5.31 -2.26
C GLY A 31 9.57 -4.58 -2.39
N GLY A 32 10.65 -5.34 -2.38
CA GLY A 32 11.99 -4.81 -2.51
C GLY A 32 13.02 -5.79 -2.01
N ALA A 33 14.29 -5.46 -2.26
CA ALA A 33 15.43 -6.19 -1.73
C ALA A 33 16.17 -5.33 -0.72
N PHE A 34 16.71 -6.00 0.29
CA PHE A 34 17.66 -5.42 1.22
C PHE A 34 18.92 -6.29 1.15
N THR A 35 20.01 -5.71 0.68
CA THR A 35 21.24 -6.44 0.40
C THR A 35 22.35 -5.90 1.29
N LEU A 36 23.02 -6.80 2.00
CA LEU A 36 24.21 -6.51 2.78
C LEU A 36 25.41 -7.21 2.14
N GLY A 37 26.43 -6.44 1.79
CA GLY A 37 27.71 -6.95 1.32
C GLY A 37 28.80 -6.75 2.37
N PHE A 38 29.52 -7.81 2.71
CA PHE A 38 30.66 -7.75 3.63
C PHE A 38 31.95 -8.12 2.88
N GLY A 39 32.94 -7.24 2.93
CA GLY A 39 34.22 -7.39 2.23
C GLY A 39 35.21 -6.32 2.70
N THR A 40 35.97 -5.73 1.78
CA THR A 40 36.86 -4.60 2.10
C THR A 40 36.11 -3.34 2.55
N GLN A 41 34.85 -3.19 2.14
CA GLN A 41 33.91 -2.20 2.65
C GLN A 41 32.55 -2.87 2.83
N THR A 42 31.83 -2.48 3.88
CA THR A 42 30.45 -2.93 4.09
C THR A 42 29.52 -2.09 3.24
N THR A 43 28.74 -2.73 2.38
CA THR A 43 27.73 -2.07 1.53
C THR A 43 26.33 -2.44 2.00
N ILE A 44 25.45 -1.44 2.03
CA ILE A 44 24.05 -1.58 2.41
C ILE A 44 23.23 -1.04 1.25
N GLU A 45 22.60 -1.94 0.49
CA GLU A 45 21.75 -1.56 -0.62
C GLU A 45 20.28 -1.79 -0.25
N ILE A 46 19.44 -0.79 -0.54
CA ILE A 46 18.00 -0.87 -0.35
C ILE A 46 17.33 -0.61 -1.69
N THR A 47 16.54 -1.58 -2.13
CA THR A 47 15.87 -1.54 -3.43
C THR A 47 14.37 -1.71 -3.26
N PRO A 48 13.59 -0.65 -2.95
CA PRO A 48 12.13 -0.73 -2.98
C PRO A 48 11.62 -0.92 -4.41
N SER A 49 10.55 -1.69 -4.56
CA SER A 49 9.93 -1.98 -5.85
C SER A 49 8.41 -2.07 -5.76
N ALA A 50 7.76 -1.75 -6.87
CA ALA A 50 6.34 -1.91 -7.07
C ALA A 50 6.11 -2.60 -8.41
N ILE A 51 5.34 -3.67 -8.41
CA ILE A 51 5.05 -4.49 -9.59
C ILE A 51 3.54 -4.59 -9.74
N TYR A 52 3.03 -4.23 -10.90
CA TYR A 52 1.66 -4.49 -11.31
C TYR A 52 1.59 -5.84 -12.04
N GLU A 53 0.80 -6.77 -11.51
CA GLU A 53 0.55 -8.07 -12.13
C GLU A 53 -0.70 -8.01 -13.01
N PHE A 54 -0.53 -8.32 -14.29
CA PHE A 54 -1.66 -8.52 -15.21
C PHE A 54 -2.13 -9.97 -15.11
N GLN A 55 -3.44 -10.19 -15.25
CA GLN A 55 -4.05 -11.52 -15.12
C GLN A 55 -3.56 -12.54 -16.17
N ASN A 56 -2.95 -12.06 -17.25
CA ASN A 56 -2.43 -12.86 -18.36
C ASN A 56 -1.02 -13.42 -18.12
N GLY A 57 -0.52 -13.37 -16.88
CA GLY A 57 0.82 -13.88 -16.53
C GLY A 57 1.97 -12.94 -16.90
N PHE A 58 1.65 -11.71 -17.28
CA PHE A 58 2.61 -10.63 -17.54
C PHE A 58 2.62 -9.68 -16.34
N SER A 59 3.77 -9.10 -16.02
CA SER A 59 3.90 -8.13 -14.93
C SER A 59 4.81 -6.98 -15.35
N LEU A 60 4.49 -5.76 -14.93
CA LEU A 60 5.30 -4.57 -15.14
C LEU A 60 5.61 -3.94 -13.80
N GLY A 61 6.86 -3.56 -13.57
CA GLY A 61 7.24 -2.95 -12.30
C GLY A 61 8.30 -1.88 -12.45
N THR A 62 8.46 -1.11 -11.39
CA THR A 62 9.52 -0.13 -11.22
C THR A 62 10.22 -0.41 -9.90
N GLY A 63 11.54 -0.24 -9.86
CA GLY A 63 12.33 -0.32 -8.65
C GLY A 63 13.26 0.88 -8.56
N LEU A 64 13.49 1.37 -7.35
CA LEU A 64 14.52 2.37 -7.08
C LEU A 64 15.64 1.63 -6.36
N THR A 65 16.89 1.87 -6.73
CA THR A 65 18.07 1.26 -6.11
C THR A 65 18.97 2.35 -5.58
N TYR A 66 19.38 2.23 -4.32
CA TYR A 66 20.34 3.13 -3.68
C TYR A 66 21.43 2.28 -3.01
N ILE A 67 22.69 2.61 -3.30
CA ILE A 67 23.92 1.88 -2.93
C ILE A 67 24.79 2.78 -2.05
#